data_AF-A0A9C7UW60-F1
#
_entry.id   AF-A0A9C7UW60-F1
#
_cell.length_a   1.000
_cell.length_b   1.000
_cell.length_c   1.000
_cell.angle_alpha   90.00
_cell.angle_beta   90.00
_cell.angle_gamma   90.00
#
_symmetry.space_group_name_H-M   'P 1'
#
loop_
_entity.id
_entity.type
_entity.pdbx_description
1 polymer ?
#
loop_
_entity_poly.entity_id
_entity_poly.type
_entity_poly.pdbx_seq_one_letter_code
_entity_poly.pdbx_strand_id
1 'polypeptide(L)'
;MTLKETVSAKLSETRAVSPVIGVILMVAITVILAAVIGTFVMGLGNNVSKNAQAGVSFDQNATAVDIQLTSMGNVNDVASFSLNATGSCSDISSASFNDVGDIVTTTDCSAGDKITVTASIDGEKNVIATYTSN
;
A
#
# COMPACT_ATOMS: atom_id res chain seq x y z
N MET A 1 -39.50 -18.11 56.30
CA MET A 1 -38.78 -18.18 55.01
C MET A 1 -37.31 -17.89 55.30
N THR A 2 -36.43 -18.86 55.09
CA THR A 2 -35.03 -18.78 55.53
C THR A 2 -34.15 -18.23 54.42
N LEU A 3 -33.07 -17.50 54.76
CA LEU A 3 -32.13 -16.90 53.80
C LEU A 3 -31.58 -17.90 52.75
N LYS A 4 -31.53 -19.19 53.08
CA LYS A 4 -31.12 -20.26 52.17
C LYS A 4 -32.09 -20.44 50.99
N GLU A 5 -33.38 -20.22 51.21
CA GLU A 5 -34.40 -20.37 50.17
C GLU A 5 -34.34 -19.22 49.15
N THR A 6 -34.13 -17.98 49.61
CA THR A 6 -34.01 -16.80 48.73
C THR A 6 -32.76 -16.82 47.86
N VAL A 7 -31.64 -17.35 48.38
CA VAL A 7 -30.39 -17.51 47.61
C VAL A 7 -30.53 -18.61 46.56
N SER A 8 -31.10 -19.77 46.92
CA SER A 8 -31.29 -20.87 45.96
C SER A 8 -32.27 -20.49 44.83
N ALA A 9 -33.31 -19.71 45.14
CA ALA A 9 -34.24 -19.19 44.14
C ALA A 9 -33.57 -18.22 43.15
N LYS A 10 -32.64 -17.37 43.61
CA LYS A 10 -31.87 -16.48 42.73
C LYS A 10 -30.90 -17.24 41.80
N LEU A 11 -30.34 -18.36 42.25
CA LEU A 11 -29.49 -19.18 41.39
C LEU A 11 -30.27 -19.95 40.33
N SER A 12 -31.51 -20.40 40.61
CA SER A 12 -32.37 -21.05 39.61
C SER A 12 -32.86 -20.12 38.50
N GLU A 13 -32.83 -18.80 38.73
CA GLU A 13 -33.16 -17.78 37.72
C GLU A 13 -31.98 -17.43 36.80
N THR A 14 -30.77 -17.93 37.09
CA THR A 14 -29.63 -17.86 36.16
C THR A 14 -29.81 -18.94 35.11
N ARG A 15 -30.69 -18.63 34.16
CA ARG A 15 -31.12 -19.46 33.03
C ARG A 15 -30.02 -20.37 32.50
N ALA A 16 -30.19 -21.67 32.72
CA ALA A 16 -29.59 -22.68 31.87
C ALA A 16 -30.11 -22.44 30.45
N VAL A 17 -29.25 -21.95 29.57
CA VAL A 17 -29.57 -21.78 28.16
C VAL A 17 -29.98 -23.16 27.64
N SER A 18 -31.13 -23.27 26.99
CA SER A 18 -31.55 -24.57 26.44
C SER A 18 -30.52 -25.03 25.41
N PRO A 19 -30.26 -26.36 25.27
CA PRO A 19 -29.25 -26.87 24.35
C PRO A 19 -29.38 -26.31 22.93
N VAL A 20 -30.63 -26.09 22.48
CA VAL A 20 -30.94 -25.52 21.16
C VAL A 20 -30.59 -24.04 21.07
N ILE A 21 -30.90 -23.24 22.10
CA ILE A 21 -30.58 -21.81 22.11
C ILE A 21 -29.05 -21.61 22.24
N GLY A 22 -28.37 -22.49 22.98
CA GLY A 22 -26.91 -22.48 23.08
C GLY A 22 -26.23 -22.68 21.72
N VAL A 23 -26.72 -23.63 20.93
CA VAL A 23 -26.21 -23.89 19.57
C VAL A 23 -26.48 -22.69 18.66
N ILE A 24 -27.68 -22.12 18.67
CA ILE A 24 -28.00 -20.95 17.84
C ILE A 24 -27.09 -19.77 18.18
N LEU A 25 -26.87 -19.50 19.47
CA LEU A 25 -26.00 -18.40 19.91
C LEU A 25 -24.53 -18.63 19.55
N MET A 26 -24.03 -19.86 19.68
CA MET A 26 -22.66 -20.22 19.31
C MET A 26 -22.43 -20.07 17.80
N VAL A 27 -23.37 -20.55 16.99
CA VAL A 27 -23.29 -20.45 15.53
C VAL A 27 -23.44 -18.99 15.08
N ALA A 28 -24.35 -18.22 15.68
CA ALA A 28 -24.55 -16.83 15.29
C ALA A 28 -23.29 -15.97 15.45
N ILE A 29 -22.60 -16.07 16.59
CA ILE A 29 -21.40 -15.28 16.86
C ILE A 29 -20.26 -15.71 15.93
N THR A 30 -20.07 -17.02 15.73
CA THR A 30 -19.00 -17.52 14.86
C THR A 30 -19.19 -17.12 13.40
N VAL A 31 -20.43 -17.10 12.90
CA VAL A 31 -20.75 -16.62 11.54
C VAL A 31 -20.46 -15.13 11.40
N ILE A 32 -20.82 -14.31 12.38
CA ILE A 32 -20.51 -12.87 12.36
C ILE A 32 -19.00 -12.65 12.37
N LEU A 33 -18.27 -13.31 13.27
CA LEU A 33 -16.82 -13.17 13.35
C LEU A 33 -16.11 -13.63 12.07
N ALA A 34 -16.55 -14.74 11.48
CA ALA A 34 -16.01 -15.22 10.22
C ALA A 34 -16.23 -14.23 9.08
N ALA A 35 -17.44 -13.65 8.97
CA ALA A 35 -17.75 -12.66 7.95
C ALA A 35 -16.92 -11.37 8.12
N VAL A 36 -16.79 -10.88 9.36
CA VAL A 36 -16.02 -9.67 9.67
C VAL A 36 -14.53 -9.88 9.37
N ILE A 37 -13.94 -10.98 9.82
CA ILE A 37 -12.53 -11.26 9.53
C ILE A 37 -12.31 -11.45 8.02
N GLY A 38 -13.26 -12.09 7.32
CA GLY A 38 -13.21 -12.23 5.86
C GLY A 38 -13.11 -10.89 5.13
N THR A 39 -13.91 -9.89 5.52
CA THR A 39 -13.84 -8.55 4.91
C THR A 39 -12.59 -7.79 5.34
N PHE A 40 -12.12 -7.94 6.57
CA PHE A 40 -10.85 -7.36 7.02
C PHE A 40 -9.63 -7.92 6.28
N VAL A 41 -9.57 -9.25 6.09
CA VAL A 41 -8.48 -9.91 5.37
C VAL A 41 -8.49 -9.54 3.89
N MET A 42 -9.68 -9.51 3.25
CA MET A 42 -9.80 -9.08 1.87
C MET A 42 -9.38 -7.61 1.70
N GLY A 43 -9.81 -6.73 2.61
CA GLY A 43 -9.42 -5.31 2.61
C GLY A 43 -7.91 -5.08 2.80
N LEU A 44 -7.21 -5.93 3.56
CA LEU A 44 -5.76 -5.86 3.71
C LEU A 44 -5.03 -6.31 2.43
N GLY A 45 -5.52 -7.35 1.75
CA GLY A 45 -4.94 -7.85 0.50
C GLY A 45 -4.90 -6.77 -0.60
N ASN A 46 -5.92 -5.92 -0.68
CA ASN A 46 -5.97 -4.84 -1.66
C ASN A 46 -4.97 -3.70 -1.40
N ASN A 47 -4.48 -3.50 -0.17
CA ASN A 47 -3.57 -2.41 0.15
C ASN A 47 -2.09 -2.78 0.01
N VAL A 48 -1.75 -4.07 0.13
CA VAL A 48 -0.35 -4.54 0.08
C VAL A 48 0.22 -4.53 -1.34
N SER A 49 -0.61 -4.72 -2.37
CA SER A 49 -0.13 -4.79 -3.78
C SER A 49 -0.11 -3.46 -4.54
N LYS A 50 -0.72 -2.39 -4.03
CA LYS A 50 -0.98 -1.18 -4.82
C LYS A 50 0.16 -0.17 -4.88
N ASN A 51 1.13 -0.27 -3.96
CA ASN A 51 2.25 0.66 -3.97
C ASN A 51 3.34 0.12 -4.89
N ALA A 52 3.63 0.86 -5.96
CA ALA A 52 4.77 0.57 -6.82
C ALA A 52 6.08 0.83 -6.04
N GLN A 53 7.00 -0.12 -6.10
CA GLN A 53 8.32 -0.08 -5.50
C GLN A 53 9.32 -0.41 -6.59
N ALA A 54 10.32 0.45 -6.77
CA ALA A 54 11.41 0.27 -7.70
C ALA A 54 12.61 1.09 -7.23
N GLY A 55 13.81 0.66 -7.61
CA GLY A 55 15.06 1.37 -7.29
C GLY A 55 15.39 2.36 -8.39
N VAL A 56 15.59 3.63 -8.03
CA VAL A 56 16.07 4.68 -8.94
C VAL A 56 17.24 5.40 -8.29
N SER A 57 18.31 5.62 -9.04
CA SER A 57 19.46 6.42 -8.62
C SER A 57 19.51 7.72 -9.40
N PHE A 58 20.03 8.77 -8.76
CA PHE A 58 20.26 10.08 -9.39
C PHE A 58 21.73 10.46 -9.19
N ASP A 59 22.39 10.84 -10.27
CA ASP A 59 23.75 11.37 -10.25
C ASP A 59 23.74 12.74 -10.95
N GLN A 60 24.15 13.80 -10.23
CA GLN A 60 24.19 15.15 -10.77
C GLN A 60 25.62 15.51 -11.13
N ASN A 61 25.81 15.92 -12.39
CA ASN A 61 27.06 16.44 -12.91
C ASN A 61 26.85 17.83 -13.51
N ALA A 62 27.23 18.86 -12.74
CA ALA A 62 26.99 20.26 -13.05
C ALA A 62 25.49 20.54 -13.31
N THR A 63 25.11 20.82 -14.56
CA THR A 63 23.72 21.10 -14.97
C THR A 63 22.99 19.87 -15.55
N ALA A 64 23.67 18.73 -15.64
CA ALA A 64 23.07 17.47 -16.07
C ALA A 64 22.75 16.57 -14.87
N VAL A 65 21.65 15.83 -14.96
CA VAL A 65 21.28 14.81 -13.98
C VAL A 65 20.99 13.51 -14.72
N ASP A 66 21.78 12.48 -14.40
CA ASP A 66 21.60 11.12 -14.85
C ASP A 66 20.65 10.39 -13.90
N ILE A 67 19.63 9.76 -14.47
CA ILE A 67 18.58 9.06 -13.75
C ILE A 67 18.67 7.60 -14.17
N GLN A 68 19.06 6.72 -13.25
CA GLN A 68 19.25 5.30 -13.55
C GLN A 68 18.18 4.45 -12.88
N LEU A 69 17.57 3.54 -13.65
CA LEU A 69 16.73 2.47 -13.09
C LEU A 69 17.63 1.36 -12.54
N THR A 70 17.65 1.16 -11.23
CA THR A 70 18.53 0.16 -10.57
C THR A 70 17.80 -1.13 -10.21
N SER A 71 16.49 -1.12 -10.10
CA SER A 71 15.67 -2.32 -9.86
C SER A 71 14.20 -2.07 -10.21
N MET A 72 13.52 -3.05 -10.79
CA MET A 72 12.08 -2.98 -11.07
C MET A 72 11.19 -3.21 -9.85
N GLY A 73 11.72 -3.79 -8.77
CA GLY A 73 10.95 -4.13 -7.57
C GLY A 73 9.69 -4.96 -7.86
N ASN A 74 8.50 -4.44 -7.53
CA ASN A 74 7.20 -5.08 -7.82
C ASN A 74 6.49 -4.50 -9.06
N VAL A 75 7.17 -3.69 -9.86
CA VAL A 75 6.65 -3.19 -11.13
C VAL A 75 6.95 -4.21 -12.22
N ASN A 76 5.91 -4.80 -12.80
CA ASN A 76 6.05 -5.92 -13.75
C ASN A 76 6.50 -5.52 -15.15
N ASP A 77 6.43 -4.22 -15.50
CA ASP A 77 6.72 -3.73 -16.84
C ASP A 77 7.45 -2.38 -16.77
N VAL A 78 8.55 -2.29 -17.51
CA VAL A 78 9.37 -1.06 -17.67
C VAL A 78 8.60 0.07 -18.35
N ALA A 79 7.60 -0.25 -19.19
CA ALA A 79 6.74 0.76 -19.81
C ALA A 79 5.84 1.50 -18.78
N SER A 80 5.81 1.02 -17.53
CA SER A 80 5.02 1.63 -16.46
C SER A 80 5.74 2.77 -15.74
N PHE A 81 7.00 3.04 -16.09
CA PHE A 81 7.76 4.16 -15.55
C PHE A 81 7.56 5.44 -16.38
N SER A 82 7.39 6.56 -15.71
CA SER A 82 7.32 7.89 -16.30
C SER A 82 8.22 8.83 -15.52
N LEU A 83 9.05 9.57 -16.25
CA LEU A 83 9.95 10.57 -15.70
C LEU A 83 9.39 11.96 -15.96
N ASN A 84 9.57 12.88 -15.01
CA ASN A 84 9.16 14.26 -15.19
C ASN A 84 10.18 15.18 -14.51
N ALA A 85 10.73 16.13 -15.26
CA ALA A 85 11.52 17.22 -14.72
C ALA A 85 10.67 18.50 -14.66
N THR A 86 10.98 19.39 -13.73
CA THR A 86 10.30 20.69 -13.55
C THR A 86 11.31 21.79 -13.32
N GLY A 87 10.94 23.03 -13.62
CA GLY A 87 11.83 24.18 -13.50
C GLY A 87 12.54 24.45 -14.81
N SER A 88 13.87 24.60 -14.77
CA SER A 88 14.69 24.90 -15.95
C SER A 88 15.24 23.66 -16.64
N CYS A 89 15.17 22.49 -15.99
CA CYS A 89 15.54 21.21 -16.57
C CYS A 89 14.85 20.97 -17.93
N SER A 90 15.60 20.36 -18.85
CA SER A 90 15.07 19.87 -20.12
C SER A 90 13.93 18.85 -19.91
N ASP A 91 12.95 18.90 -20.80
CA ASP A 91 11.76 18.05 -20.72
C ASP A 91 12.12 16.59 -21.01
N ILE A 92 11.88 15.72 -20.03
CA ILE A 92 12.11 14.26 -20.13
C ILE A 92 10.81 13.44 -20.04
N SER A 93 9.66 14.10 -20.16
CA SER A 93 8.33 13.49 -20.05
C SER A 93 8.05 12.38 -21.08
N SER A 94 8.79 12.36 -22.19
CA SER A 94 8.72 11.32 -23.23
C SER A 94 9.83 10.27 -23.12
N ALA A 95 10.76 10.41 -22.17
CA ALA A 95 11.79 9.42 -21.93
C ALA A 95 11.24 8.25 -21.09
N SER A 96 11.76 7.05 -21.35
CA SER A 96 11.37 5.83 -20.65
C SER A 96 12.59 4.94 -20.38
N PHE A 97 12.48 4.09 -19.37
CA PHE A 97 13.39 2.96 -19.18
C PHE A 97 12.90 1.77 -20.01
N ASN A 98 13.82 1.04 -20.63
CA ASN A 98 13.53 -0.22 -21.33
C ASN A 98 14.02 -1.43 -20.52
N ASP A 99 15.05 -1.25 -19.71
CA ASP A 99 15.58 -2.31 -18.85
C ASP A 99 16.21 -1.75 -17.56
N VAL A 100 16.44 -2.65 -16.59
CA VAL A 100 17.25 -2.31 -15.41
C VAL A 100 18.69 -2.01 -15.86
N GLY A 101 19.20 -0.86 -15.43
CA GLY A 101 20.50 -0.33 -15.81
C GLY A 101 20.43 0.85 -16.77
N ASP A 102 19.28 1.07 -17.42
CA ASP A 102 19.07 2.20 -18.32
C ASP A 102 19.22 3.54 -17.60
N ILE A 103 19.79 4.50 -18.33
CA ILE A 103 20.04 5.85 -17.86
C ILE A 103 19.29 6.83 -18.77
N VAL A 104 18.51 7.69 -18.15
CA VAL A 104 17.89 8.86 -18.79
C VAL A 104 18.56 10.09 -18.24
N THR A 105 19.09 10.94 -19.11
CA THR A 105 19.74 12.20 -18.71
C THR A 105 18.81 13.36 -18.98
N THR A 106 18.69 14.28 -18.01
CA THR A 106 18.16 15.62 -18.23
C THR A 106 19.28 16.65 -18.09
N THR A 107 19.23 17.72 -18.87
CA THR A 107 20.21 18.82 -18.83
C THR A 107 19.55 20.13 -18.42
N ASP A 108 20.36 21.18 -18.28
CA ASP A 108 19.91 22.55 -18.01
C ASP A 108 19.19 22.72 -16.66
N CYS A 109 19.39 21.75 -15.77
CA CYS A 109 18.86 21.81 -14.42
C CYS A 109 19.61 22.86 -13.60
N SER A 110 18.83 23.65 -12.87
CA SER A 110 19.31 24.66 -11.93
C SER A 110 19.02 24.25 -10.48
N ALA A 111 19.73 24.85 -9.54
CA ALA A 111 19.52 24.61 -8.11
C ALA A 111 18.05 24.84 -7.72
N GLY A 112 17.43 23.82 -7.11
CA GLY A 112 16.02 23.81 -6.71
C GLY A 112 15.06 23.15 -7.69
N ASP A 113 15.51 22.83 -8.91
CA ASP A 113 14.70 22.09 -9.88
C ASP A 113 14.42 20.66 -9.41
N LYS A 114 13.25 20.12 -9.75
CA LYS A 114 12.81 18.79 -9.29
C LYS A 114 12.65 17.81 -10.42
N ILE A 115 13.15 16.61 -10.19
CA ILE A 115 13.00 15.45 -11.06
C ILE A 115 12.22 14.40 -10.29
N THR A 116 11.14 13.91 -10.89
CA THR A 116 10.23 12.94 -10.28
C THR A 116 10.13 11.72 -11.17
N VAL A 117 10.28 10.54 -10.59
CA VAL A 117 10.02 9.27 -11.25
C VAL A 117 8.77 8.65 -10.64
N THR A 118 7.82 8.35 -11.51
CA THR A 118 6.54 7.74 -11.17
C THR A 118 6.49 6.36 -11.81
N ALA A 119 6.01 5.38 -11.06
CA ALA A 119 5.73 4.04 -11.59
C ALA A 119 4.23 3.75 -11.47
N SER A 120 3.70 2.99 -12.42
CA SER A 120 2.31 2.53 -12.38
C SER A 120 2.21 1.03 -12.13
N ILE A 121 1.27 0.63 -11.28
CA ILE A 121 0.90 -0.77 -11.06
C ILE A 121 -0.62 -0.87 -11.03
N ASP A 122 -1.18 -1.80 -11.81
CA ASP A 122 -2.64 -2.00 -11.94
C ASP A 122 -3.44 -0.71 -12.23
N GLY A 123 -2.84 0.23 -12.97
CA GLY A 123 -3.46 1.51 -13.35
C GLY A 123 -3.38 2.62 -12.29
N GLU A 124 -2.88 2.34 -11.09
CA GLU A 124 -2.56 3.37 -10.10
C GLU A 124 -1.13 3.89 -10.32
N LYS A 125 -0.92 5.20 -10.22
CA LYS A 125 0.39 5.86 -10.36
C LYS A 125 0.93 6.26 -9.00
N ASN A 126 2.16 5.88 -8.71
CA ASN A 126 2.84 6.21 -7.46
C ASN A 126 4.19 6.87 -7.75
N VAL A 127 4.49 7.97 -7.03
CA VAL A 127 5.82 8.57 -7.05
C VAL A 127 6.75 7.66 -6.27
N ILE A 128 7.79 7.15 -6.93
CA ILE A 128 8.75 6.21 -6.33
C ILE A 128 10.04 6.91 -5.91
N ALA A 129 10.40 8.01 -6.58
CA ALA A 129 11.57 8.79 -6.23
C ALA A 129 11.42 10.25 -6.69
N THR A 130 11.94 11.16 -5.89
CA THR A 130 12.08 12.58 -6.24
C THR A 130 13.47 13.04 -5.90
N TYR A 131 14.11 13.71 -6.85
CA TYR A 131 15.39 14.36 -6.68
C TYR A 131 15.23 15.87 -6.83
N THR A 132 15.99 16.63 -6.05
CA THR A 132 16.08 18.09 -6.17
C THR A 132 17.52 18.44 -6.53
N SER A 133 17.70 19.10 -7.67
CA SER A 133 18.99 19.55 -8.19
C SER A 133 19.61 20.54 -7.21
N ASN A 134 20.90 20.35 -6.88
CA ASN A 134 21.68 21.33 -6.10
C ASN A 134 22.36 22.36 -7.00
#